data_AF-A0A917TY97-F1
#
_entry.id   AF-A0A917TY97-F1
#
_cell.length_a   1.000
_cell.length_b   1.000
_cell.length_c   1.000
_cell.angle_alpha   90.00
_cell.angle_beta   90.00
_cell.angle_gamma   90.00
#
_symmetry.space_group_name_H-M   'P 1'
#
loop_
_entity.id
_entity.type
_entity.pdbx_description
1 polymer ?
#
loop_
_entity_poly.entity_id
_entity_poly.type
_entity_poly.pdbx_seq_one_letter_code
_entity_poly.pdbx_strand_id
1 'polypeptide(L)' 'MSKPMNIRIDEIHLALLEAIVEKFKEQGIKANKTNVIEKAIYSFASDYALDDQTIKEIIDKHYKGFEV' A
#
# COMPACT_ATOMS: atom_id res chain seq x y z
N MET A 1 -11.07 2.28 -10.38
CA MET A 1 -10.49 0.95 -10.67
C MET A 1 -8.97 1.01 -10.46
N SER A 2 -8.39 0.01 -9.82
CA SER A 2 -6.93 -0.10 -9.63
C SER A 2 -6.23 -0.38 -10.96
N LYS A 3 -5.06 0.24 -11.19
CA LYS A 3 -4.22 -0.02 -12.36
C LYS A 3 -3.16 -1.08 -12.01
N PRO A 4 -2.92 -2.09 -12.86
CA PRO A 4 -1.85 -3.06 -12.61
C PRO A 4 -0.48 -2.36 -12.68
N MET A 5 0.42 -2.76 -11.77
CA MET A 5 1.78 -2.26 -11.70
C MET A 5 2.74 -3.45 -11.56
N ASN A 6 3.80 -3.45 -12.36
CA ASN A 6 4.86 -4.45 -12.25
C ASN A 6 5.98 -3.92 -11.37
N ILE A 7 6.27 -4.63 -10.28
CA ILE A 7 7.37 -4.31 -9.36
C ILE A 7 8.34 -5.48 -9.39
N ARG A 8 9.65 -5.18 -9.44
CA ARG A 8 10.69 -6.18 -9.20
C ARG A 8 11.02 -6.17 -7.71
N ILE A 9 10.91 -7.32 -7.07
CA ILE A 9 11.30 -7.54 -5.69
C ILE A 9 12.20 -8.78 -5.64
N ASP A 10 13.19 -8.77 -4.74
CA ASP A 10 14.02 -9.94 -4.53
C ASP A 10 13.31 -10.99 -3.66
N GLU A 11 13.97 -12.13 -3.48
CA GLU A 11 13.43 -13.29 -2.75
C GLU A 11 13.18 -12.98 -1.28
N ILE A 12 14.01 -12.15 -0.63
CA ILE A 12 13.86 -11.81 0.79
C ILE A 12 12.60 -10.95 0.97
N HIS A 13 12.43 -9.92 0.13
CA HIS A 13 11.26 -9.05 0.20
C HIS A 13 9.97 -9.80 -0.15
N LEU A 14 10.02 -10.74 -1.09
CA LEU A 14 8.87 -11.61 -1.39
C LEU A 14 8.52 -12.50 -0.18
N ALA A 15 9.51 -13.14 0.44
CA ALA A 15 9.28 -14.00 1.60
C ALA A 15 8.68 -13.22 2.78
N LEU A 16 9.15 -11.99 3.04
CA LEU A 16 8.59 -11.11 4.05
C LEU A 16 7.14 -10.74 3.74
N LEU A 17 6.85 -10.36 2.50
CA LEU A 17 5.50 -10.02 2.06
C LEU A 17 4.54 -11.21 2.24
N GLU A 18 4.97 -12.43 1.93
CA GLU A 18 4.18 -13.64 2.11
C GLU A 18 3.93 -13.96 3.59
N ALA A 19 4.96 -13.86 4.43
CA ALA A 19 4.82 -14.07 5.87
C ALA A 19 3.84 -13.08 6.53
N ILE A 20 3.83 -11.82 6.09
CA ILE A 20 2.87 -10.81 6.57
C ILE A 20 1.44 -11.20 6.18
N VAL A 21 1.22 -11.59 4.93
CA VAL A 21 -0.11 -11.99 4.44
C VAL A 21 -0.62 -13.21 5.20
N GLU A 22 0.22 -14.22 5.45
CA GLU A 22 -0.17 -15.39 6.26
C GLU A 22 -0.52 -14.99 7.69
N LYS A 23 0.29 -14.15 8.33
CA LYS A 23 0.00 -13.67 9.70
C LYS A 23 -1.32 -12.90 9.79
N PHE A 24 -1.65 -12.10 8.78
CA PHE A 24 -2.95 -11.42 8.72
C PHE A 24 -4.11 -12.39 8.56
N LYS A 25 -3.97 -13.45 7.75
CA LYS A 25 -4.98 -14.50 7.64
C LYS A 25 -5.20 -15.21 8.97
N GLU A 26 -4.13 -15.54 9.70
CA GLU A 26 -4.21 -16.15 11.04
C GLU A 26 -4.99 -15.27 12.03
N GLN A 27 -4.89 -13.94 11.89
CA GLN A 27 -5.61 -12.96 12.70
C GLN A 27 -7.05 -12.71 12.22
N GLY A 28 -7.53 -13.43 11.20
CA GLY A 28 -8.85 -13.21 10.59
C GLY A 28 -8.95 -11.94 9.74
N ILE A 29 -7.82 -11.30 9.42
CA ILE A 29 -7.76 -10.11 8.57
C ILE A 29 -7.67 -10.56 7.11
N LYS A 30 -8.68 -10.22 6.31
CA LYS A 30 -8.63 -10.41 4.85
C LYS A 30 -7.63 -9.42 4.24
N ALA A 31 -6.42 -9.87 4.01
CA ALA A 31 -5.38 -9.11 3.33
C ALA A 31 -4.75 -9.94 2.20
N ASN A 32 -4.45 -9.27 1.09
CA ASN A 32 -3.63 -9.82 0.01
C ASN A 32 -2.33 -9.00 -0.14
N LYS A 33 -1.44 -9.46 -1.03
CA LYS A 33 -0.15 -8.82 -1.30
C LYS A 33 -0.30 -7.34 -1.68
N THR A 34 -1.32 -7.00 -2.49
CA THR A 34 -1.61 -5.62 -2.89
C THR A 34 -1.95 -4.75 -1.68
N ASN A 35 -2.81 -5.22 -0.77
CA ASN A 35 -3.17 -4.45 0.43
C ASN A 35 -1.96 -4.16 1.33
N VAL A 36 -1.05 -5.13 1.46
CA VAL A 36 0.18 -4.95 2.23
C VAL A 36 1.09 -3.92 1.57
N ILE A 37 1.28 -3.99 0.24
CA ILE A 37 2.10 -3.04 -0.51
C ILE A 37 1.52 -1.63 -0.45
N GLU A 38 0.21 -1.46 -0.65
CA GLU A 38 -0.46 -0.16 -0.57
C GLU A 38 -0.26 0.48 0.82
N LYS A 39 -0.41 -0.30 1.89
CA LYS A 39 -0.13 0.17 3.25
C LYS A 39 1.34 0.52 3.45
N ALA A 40 2.25 -0.30 2.95
CA ALA A 40 3.69 -0.05 3.06
C ALA A 40 4.10 1.25 2.34
N ILE A 41 3.53 1.52 1.16
CA ILE A 41 3.76 2.78 0.43
C ILE A 41 3.26 3.97 1.26
N TYR A 42 2.05 3.87 1.82
CA TYR A 42 1.48 4.95 2.63
C TYR A 42 2.31 5.22 3.89
N SER A 43 2.65 4.17 4.65
CA SER A 43 3.50 4.30 5.84
C SER A 43 4.87 4.87 5.50
N PHE A 44 5.53 4.36 4.45
CA PHE A 44 6.83 4.89 4.04
C PHE A 44 6.76 6.36 3.61
N ALA A 45 5.71 6.74 2.89
CA ALA A 45 5.49 8.14 2.50
C ALA A 45 5.32 9.03 3.73
N SER A 46 4.46 8.64 4.67
CA SER A 46 4.16 9.40 5.88
C SER A 46 5.34 9.47 6.86
N ASP A 47 6.07 8.39 7.00
CA ASP A 47 7.12 8.29 8.03
C ASP A 47 8.43 8.93 7.59
N TYR A 48 8.73 8.96 6.28
CA TYR A 48 10.08 9.29 5.80
C TYR A 48 10.18 10.16 4.55
N ALA A 49 9.20 10.12 3.63
CA ALA A 49 9.43 10.67 2.28
C ALA A 49 8.69 11.98 1.99
N LEU A 50 7.46 12.14 2.49
CA LEU A 50 6.57 13.25 2.15
C LEU A 50 5.99 13.88 3.43
N ASP A 51 5.74 15.18 3.37
CA ASP A 51 4.98 15.87 4.41
C ASP A 51 3.47 15.58 4.32
N ASP A 52 2.77 15.78 5.44
CA ASP A 52 1.34 15.53 5.57
C ASP A 52 0.48 16.31 4.55
N GLN A 53 0.88 17.52 4.18
CA GLN A 53 0.13 18.34 3.22
C GLN A 53 0.20 17.72 1.83
N THR A 54 1.40 17.33 1.38
CA THR A 54 1.60 16.66 0.09
C THR A 54 0.81 15.36 0.01
N ILE A 55 0.82 14.55 1.08
CA ILE A 55 0.04 13.29 1.15
C ILE A 55 -1.45 13.58 1.04
N LYS A 56 -1.96 14.56 1.80
CA LYS A 56 -3.37 14.96 1.78
C LYS A 56 -3.81 15.44 0.41
N GLU A 57 -3.00 16.23 -0.28
CA GLU A 57 -3.32 16.71 -1.63
C GLU A 57 -3.41 15.56 -2.65
N ILE A 58 -2.56 14.54 -2.55
CA ILE A 58 -2.61 13.36 -3.42
C ILE A 58 -3.90 12.56 -3.18
N ILE A 59 -4.25 12.34 -1.91
CA ILE A 59 -5.47 11.66 -1.50
C ILE A 59 -6.70 12.46 -1.97
N ASP A 60 -6.74 13.76 -1.68
CA ASP A 60 -7.83 14.64 -2.07
C ASP A 60 -8.01 14.65 -3.59
N LYS A 61 -6.93 14.68 -4.40
CA LYS A 61 -7.03 14.60 -5.86
C LYS A 61 -7.63 13.27 -6.34
N HIS A 62 -7.29 12.16 -5.67
CA HIS A 62 -7.83 10.84 -6.01
C HIS A 62 -9.34 10.76 -5.77
N TYR A 63 -9.84 11.35 -4.68
CA TYR A 63 -11.26 11.31 -4.31
C TYR A 63 -12.09 12.48 -4.85
N LYS A 64 -11.52 13.67 -5.07
CA LYS A 64 -12.20 14.80 -5.73
C LYS A 64 -12.39 14.59 -7.23
N GLY A 65 -11.56 13.76 -7.87
CA GLY A 65 -11.79 13.29 -9.23
C GLY A 65 -13.00 12.36 -9.39
N PHE A 66 -13.73 12.05 -8.31
CA PHE A 66 -15.01 11.34 -8.31
C PHE A 66 -16.24 12.28 -8.17
N GLU A 67 -16.06 13.60 -8.19
CA GLU A 67 -17.18 14.51 -8.48
C GLU A 67 -17.27 14.72 -10.00
N VAL A 68 -18.44 14.34 -10.54
CA VAL A 68 -18.96 14.34 -11.94
C VAL A 68 -18.78 13.04 -12.73
#